data_AF-A0A6A7BVI9-F1
#
_entry.id   AF-A0A6A7BVI9-F1
#
_cell.length_a   1.000
_cell.length_b   1.000
_cell.length_c   1.000
_cell.angle_alpha   90.00
_cell.angle_beta   90.00
_cell.angle_gamma   90.00
#
_symmetry.space_group_name_H-M   'P 1'
#
loop_
_entity.id
_entity.type
_entity.pdbx_description
1 polymer ?
#
loop_
_entity_poly.entity_id
_entity_poly.type
_entity_poly.pdbx_seq_one_letter_code
_entity_poly.pdbx_strand_id
1 'polypeptide(L)'
;TLSRCLSTTAARSKQPAPLPRLPDIPESEITESFLKGSGPGGQKINKTSSAVQLIHEPSGIVVKCQETRSRELNRKYARRLLAEKLDLMQNGEQSREKVKAKRILDKKKSAEKKRRRKYKKL
;
A
#
# COMPACT_ATOMS: atom_id res chain seq x y z
N THR A 1 12.09 32.62 48.89
CA THR A 1 11.41 32.57 47.57
C THR A 1 12.14 31.58 46.67
N LEU A 2 11.70 30.32 46.65
CA LEU A 2 12.35 29.29 45.83
C LEU A 2 11.79 29.33 44.40
N SER A 3 12.56 29.92 43.49
CA SER A 3 12.26 29.97 42.06
C SER A 3 12.35 28.57 41.46
N ARG A 4 11.22 28.06 40.97
CA ARG A 4 11.13 26.76 40.30
C ARG A 4 11.50 26.93 38.83
N CYS A 5 12.72 26.60 38.46
CA CYS A 5 13.14 26.56 37.06
C CYS A 5 12.44 25.39 36.34
N LEU A 6 11.44 25.67 35.50
CA LEU A 6 10.88 24.68 34.57
C LEU A 6 11.84 24.52 33.39
N SER A 7 12.70 23.51 33.45
CA SER A 7 13.47 23.05 32.29
C SER A 7 12.53 22.39 31.28
N THR A 8 12.12 23.13 30.25
CA THR A 8 11.37 22.60 29.11
C THR A 8 12.32 21.85 28.17
N THR A 9 12.59 20.58 28.45
CA THR A 9 13.18 19.71 27.44
C THR A 9 12.15 19.55 26.32
N ALA A 10 12.31 20.33 25.25
CA ALA A 10 11.48 20.22 24.06
C ALA A 10 11.54 18.77 23.55
N ALA A 11 10.44 18.03 23.70
CA ALA A 11 10.31 16.68 23.20
C ALA A 11 10.43 16.71 21.67
N ARG A 12 11.62 16.41 21.17
CA ARG A 12 11.92 16.29 19.74
C ARG A 12 10.91 15.33 19.13
N SER A 13 10.01 15.85 18.29
CA SER A 13 8.95 15.08 17.66
C SER A 13 9.59 14.01 16.76
N LYS A 14 9.72 12.79 17.29
CA LYS A 14 10.18 11.64 16.50
C LYS A 14 9.15 11.43 15.39
N GLN A 15 9.48 11.85 14.18
CA GLN A 15 8.68 11.54 13.01
C GLN A 15 8.54 10.02 12.92
N PRO A 16 7.35 9.50 12.58
CA PRO A 16 7.17 8.06 12.45
C PRO A 16 8.15 7.55 11.39
N ALA A 17 8.80 6.42 11.68
CA ALA A 17 9.73 5.80 10.75
C ALA A 17 9.09 5.65 9.35
N PRO A 18 9.83 5.81 8.25
CA PRO A 18 9.27 5.62 6.91
C PRO A 18 8.67 4.22 6.74
N LEU A 19 7.76 4.07 5.78
CA LEU A 19 7.28 2.74 5.40
C LEU A 19 8.41 1.97 4.70
N PRO A 20 8.47 0.63 4.83
CA PRO A 20 9.45 -0.16 4.10
C PRO A 20 9.28 0.03 2.59
N ARG A 21 10.40 -0.06 1.85
CA ARG A 21 10.42 0.02 0.39
C ARG A 21 9.87 -1.29 -0.19
N LEU A 22 9.19 -1.20 -1.33
CA LEU A 22 8.79 -2.40 -2.07
C LEU A 22 10.04 -3.01 -2.73
N PRO A 23 10.03 -4.33 -3.01
CA PRO A 23 11.07 -4.96 -3.81
C PRO A 23 11.12 -4.33 -5.20
N ASP A 24 12.32 -4.12 -5.71
CA ASP A 24 12.55 -3.75 -7.10
C ASP A 24 12.56 -5.01 -7.95
N ILE A 25 11.78 -5.03 -9.04
CA ILE A 25 11.59 -6.21 -9.86
C ILE A 25 12.17 -5.92 -11.24
N PRO A 26 13.18 -6.67 -11.70
CA PRO A 26 13.73 -6.49 -13.03
C PRO A 26 12.71 -6.91 -14.09
N GLU A 27 12.66 -6.16 -15.20
CA GLU A 27 11.73 -6.42 -16.31
C GLU A 27 11.97 -7.79 -16.97
N SER A 28 13.17 -8.34 -16.86
CA SER A 28 13.54 -9.65 -17.42
C SER A 28 12.83 -10.82 -16.75
N GLU A 29 12.34 -10.65 -15.51
CA GLU A 29 11.64 -11.70 -14.76
C GLU A 29 10.11 -11.61 -14.90
N ILE A 30 9.62 -10.62 -15.65
CA ILE A 30 8.20 -10.34 -15.80
C ILE A 30 7.76 -10.62 -17.22
N THR A 31 6.83 -11.57 -17.37
CA THR A 31 6.10 -11.78 -18.61
C THR A 31 4.81 -10.95 -18.59
N GLU A 32 4.66 -10.06 -19.58
CA GLU A 32 3.53 -9.15 -19.74
C GLU A 32 2.60 -9.59 -20.87
N SER A 33 1.30 -9.65 -20.59
CA SER A 33 0.27 -9.95 -21.58
C SER A 33 -0.92 -8.99 -21.48
N PHE A 34 -1.46 -8.63 -22.65
CA PHE A 34 -2.62 -7.73 -22.74
C PHE A 34 -3.88 -8.51 -23.05
N LEU A 35 -4.89 -8.32 -22.22
CA LEU A 35 -6.17 -8.99 -22.30
C LEU A 35 -7.27 -7.98 -22.67
N LYS A 36 -8.36 -8.48 -23.25
CA LYS A 36 -9.61 -7.73 -23.35
C LYS A 36 -10.20 -7.55 -21.96
N GLY A 37 -10.90 -6.44 -21.75
CA GLY A 37 -11.56 -6.20 -20.48
C GLY A 37 -12.69 -7.21 -20.23
N SER A 38 -12.93 -7.52 -18.97
CA SER A 38 -14.01 -8.40 -18.49
C SER A 38 -15.10 -7.58 -17.78
N GLY A 39 -16.31 -8.14 -17.70
CA GLY A 39 -17.46 -7.58 -17.00
C GLY A 39 -18.48 -6.87 -17.91
N PRO A 40 -19.61 -6.41 -17.34
CA PRO A 40 -20.60 -5.62 -18.07
C PRO A 40 -19.94 -4.34 -18.56
N GLY A 41 -19.75 -4.24 -19.88
CA GLY A 41 -18.99 -3.17 -20.49
C GLY A 41 -19.53 -2.78 -21.85
N GLY A 42 -19.34 -1.50 -22.18
CA GLY A 42 -19.68 -0.99 -23.51
C GLY A 42 -18.67 -1.44 -24.57
N GLN A 43 -18.87 -0.92 -25.79
CA GLN A 43 -18.04 -1.20 -26.96
C GLN A 43 -16.52 -1.09 -26.68
N LYS A 44 -16.11 -0.13 -25.85
CA LYS A 44 -14.70 0.13 -25.53
C LYS A 44 -14.01 -1.04 -24.79
N ILE A 45 -14.69 -1.65 -23.82
CA ILE A 45 -14.15 -2.75 -22.99
C ILE A 45 -13.97 -4.01 -23.83
N ASN A 46 -14.92 -4.27 -24.75
CA ASN A 46 -14.93 -5.47 -25.58
C ASN A 46 -13.92 -5.39 -26.74
N LYS A 47 -13.65 -4.18 -27.25
CA LYS A 47 -12.74 -3.96 -28.40
C LYS A 47 -11.29 -3.72 -27.99
N THR A 48 -11.05 -3.04 -26.88
CA THR A 48 -9.69 -2.59 -26.50
C THR A 48 -9.03 -3.58 -25.56
N SER A 49 -7.81 -4.02 -25.88
CA SER A 49 -6.96 -4.83 -24.99
C SER A 49 -6.26 -3.97 -23.95
N SER A 50 -7.05 -3.35 -23.05
CA SER A 50 -6.53 -2.48 -22.00
C SER A 50 -6.22 -3.18 -20.69
N ALA A 51 -6.74 -4.39 -20.45
CA ALA A 51 -6.43 -5.15 -19.23
C ALA A 51 -5.02 -5.73 -19.33
N VAL A 52 -4.28 -5.72 -18.22
CA VAL A 52 -2.89 -6.17 -18.16
C VAL A 52 -2.80 -7.37 -17.23
N GLN A 53 -2.13 -8.42 -17.68
CA GLN A 53 -1.73 -9.54 -16.85
C GLN A 53 -0.20 -9.57 -16.80
N LEU A 54 0.34 -9.64 -15.59
CA LEU A 54 1.77 -9.82 -15.34
C LEU A 54 2.00 -11.14 -14.64
N ILE A 55 3.06 -11.83 -15.04
CA ILE A 55 3.51 -13.07 -14.43
C ILE A 55 4.96 -12.85 -14.00
N HIS A 56 5.25 -13.05 -12.73
CA HIS A 56 6.63 -13.13 -12.24
C HIS A 56 7.08 -14.58 -12.32
N GLU A 57 7.95 -14.89 -13.27
CA GLU A 57 8.35 -16.27 -13.58
C GLU A 57 8.97 -17.02 -12.39
N PRO A 58 9.93 -16.45 -11.64
CA PRO A 58 10.60 -17.22 -10.59
C PRO A 58 9.72 -17.44 -9.36
N SER A 59 8.76 -16.55 -9.07
CA SER A 59 7.81 -16.76 -7.96
C SER A 59 6.51 -17.45 -8.39
N GLY A 60 6.22 -17.54 -9.68
CA GLY A 60 4.96 -18.04 -10.21
C GLY A 60 3.74 -17.15 -9.90
N ILE A 61 3.94 -15.92 -9.42
CA ILE A 61 2.83 -15.02 -9.05
C ILE A 61 2.22 -14.41 -10.30
N VAL A 62 0.91 -14.54 -10.42
CA VAL A 62 0.12 -13.96 -11.52
C VAL A 62 -0.76 -12.84 -10.98
N VAL A 63 -0.65 -11.66 -11.58
CA VAL A 63 -1.48 -10.49 -11.26
C VAL A 63 -2.23 -10.04 -12.50
N LYS A 64 -3.53 -9.79 -12.36
CA LYS A 64 -4.38 -9.19 -13.39
C LYS A 64 -4.87 -7.82 -12.90
N CYS A 65 -4.81 -6.82 -13.76
CA CYS A 65 -5.25 -5.47 -13.45
C CYS A 65 -6.11 -4.89 -14.57
N GLN A 66 -7.29 -4.38 -14.19
CA GLN A 66 -8.24 -3.67 -15.03
C GLN A 66 -8.86 -2.53 -14.22
N GLU A 67 -8.08 -1.47 -13.96
CA GLU A 67 -8.54 -0.34 -13.16
C GLU A 67 -9.07 0.80 -14.04
N THR A 68 -8.41 1.03 -15.18
CA THR A 68 -8.69 2.17 -16.05
C THR A 68 -8.85 1.74 -17.50
N ARG A 69 -9.32 2.68 -18.33
CA ARG A 69 -9.37 2.53 -19.79
C ARG A 69 -8.00 2.63 -20.48
N SER A 70 -6.94 3.02 -19.76
CA SER A 70 -5.59 3.21 -20.31
C SER A 70 -4.71 2.00 -20.00
N ARG A 71 -4.13 1.41 -21.04
CA ARG A 71 -3.22 0.26 -20.93
C ARG A 71 -1.98 0.60 -20.10
N GLU A 72 -1.39 1.77 -20.31
CA GLU A 72 -0.17 2.18 -19.61
C GLU A 72 -0.39 2.41 -18.11
N LEU A 73 -1.54 2.99 -17.74
CA LEU A 73 -1.89 3.14 -16.33
C LEU A 73 -2.11 1.77 -15.70
N ASN A 74 -2.83 0.86 -16.38
CA ASN A 74 -3.01 -0.51 -15.91
C ASN A 74 -1.68 -1.27 -15.78
N ARG A 75 -0.72 -1.04 -16.67
CA ARG A 75 0.65 -1.59 -16.55
C ARG A 75 1.35 -1.11 -15.28
N LYS A 76 1.30 0.20 -15.00
CA LYS A 76 1.86 0.78 -13.76
C LYS A 76 1.20 0.22 -12.51
N TYR A 77 -0.13 0.08 -12.52
CA TYR A 77 -0.88 -0.51 -11.41
C TYR A 77 -0.57 -1.99 -11.23
N ALA A 78 -0.50 -2.77 -12.32
CA ALA A 78 -0.17 -4.18 -12.28
C ALA A 78 1.23 -4.42 -11.68
N ARG A 79 2.24 -3.63 -12.07
CA ARG A 79 3.60 -3.73 -11.51
C ARG A 79 3.63 -3.42 -10.02
N ARG A 80 2.91 -2.39 -9.59
CA ARG A 80 2.80 -2.05 -8.18
C ARG A 80 2.14 -3.18 -7.38
N LEU A 81 1.05 -3.74 -7.89
CA LEU A 81 0.36 -4.87 -7.27
C LEU A 81 1.26 -6.11 -7.20
N LEU A 82 2.03 -6.39 -8.26
CA LEU A 82 3.00 -7.48 -8.28
C LEU A 82 4.06 -7.30 -7.19
N ALA A 83 4.61 -6.09 -7.06
CA ALA A 83 5.59 -5.78 -6.01
C ALA A 83 5.00 -5.86 -4.60
N GLU A 84 3.74 -5.43 -4.40
CA GLU A 84 3.03 -5.58 -3.12
C GLU A 84 2.80 -7.07 -2.78
N LYS A 85 2.48 -7.90 -3.77
CA LYS A 85 2.31 -9.36 -3.59
C LYS A 85 3.64 -10.07 -3.27
N LEU A 86 4.72 -9.70 -3.94
CA LEU A 86 6.05 -10.23 -3.66
C LEU A 86 6.54 -9.82 -2.28
N ASP A 87 6.34 -8.55 -1.89
CA ASP A 87 6.66 -8.05 -0.56
C ASP A 87 5.89 -8.83 0.53
N LEU A 88 4.61 -9.11 0.30
CA LEU A 88 3.82 -9.94 1.20
C LEU A 88 4.35 -11.38 1.32
N MET A 89 4.79 -11.97 0.20
CA MET A 89 5.34 -13.32 0.18
C MET A 89 6.69 -13.39 0.92
N GLN A 90 7.57 -12.41 0.70
CA GLN A 90 8.91 -12.39 1.28
C GLN A 90 8.92 -11.95 2.75
N ASN A 91 8.19 -10.87 3.08
CA ASN A 91 8.27 -10.21 4.38
C ASN A 91 7.08 -10.51 5.31
N GLY A 92 5.99 -11.10 4.80
CA GLY A 92 4.83 -11.52 5.59
C GLY A 92 4.25 -10.39 6.45
N GLU A 93 4.42 -10.49 7.77
CA GLU A 93 3.96 -9.49 8.75
C GLU A 93 4.69 -8.15 8.67
N GLN A 94 5.93 -8.15 8.21
CA GLN A 94 6.76 -6.95 8.06
C GLN A 94 6.57 -6.28 6.69
N SER A 95 5.72 -6.86 5.84
CA SER A 95 5.36 -6.26 4.55
C SER A 95 4.80 -4.86 4.75
N ARG A 96 5.03 -4.02 3.75
CA ARG A 96 4.62 -2.62 3.74
C ARG A 96 3.13 -2.44 3.97
N GLU A 97 2.31 -3.31 3.38
CA GLU A 97 0.86 -3.27 3.55
C GLU A 97 0.46 -3.54 5.00
N LYS A 98 1.03 -4.58 5.62
CA LYS A 98 0.73 -4.94 7.02
C LYS A 98 1.22 -3.87 7.99
N VAL A 99 2.42 -3.34 7.77
CA VAL A 99 2.96 -2.22 8.56
C VAL A 99 2.07 -0.98 8.42
N LYS A 100 1.64 -0.64 7.21
CA LYS A 100 0.73 0.50 6.96
C LYS A 100 -0.62 0.28 7.65
N ALA A 101 -1.19 -0.93 7.56
CA ALA A 101 -2.46 -1.28 8.21
C ALA A 101 -2.35 -1.20 9.74
N LYS A 102 -1.29 -1.77 10.34
CA LYS A 102 -1.01 -1.69 11.79
C LYS A 102 -0.93 -0.23 12.25
N ARG A 103 -0.19 0.64 11.53
CA ARG A 103 -0.10 2.08 11.84
C ARG A 103 -1.46 2.80 11.79
N ILE A 104 -2.30 2.50 10.81
CA ILE A 104 -3.65 3.10 10.70
C ILE A 104 -4.51 2.65 11.89
N LEU A 105 -4.45 1.36 12.24
CA LEU A 105 -5.19 0.81 13.38
C LEU A 105 -4.75 1.45 14.70
N ASP A 106 -3.46 1.59 14.94
CA ASP A 106 -2.92 2.17 16.17
C ASP A 106 -3.27 3.66 16.30
N LYS A 107 -3.28 4.39 15.18
CA LYS A 107 -3.75 5.78 15.13
C LYS A 107 -5.24 5.87 15.50
N LYS A 108 -6.09 4.98 14.97
CA LYS A 108 -7.51 4.90 15.31
C LYS A 108 -7.73 4.57 16.79
N LYS A 109 -7.06 3.53 17.31
CA LYS A 109 -7.11 3.13 18.73
C LYS A 109 -6.68 4.27 19.67
N SER A 110 -5.62 4.97 19.31
CA SER A 110 -5.12 6.10 20.09
C SER A 110 -6.10 7.28 20.10
N ALA A 111 -6.72 7.60 18.96
CA ALA A 111 -7.74 8.63 18.85
C ALA A 111 -8.98 8.30 19.68
N GLU A 112 -9.45 7.05 19.62
CA GLU A 112 -10.57 6.56 20.41
C GLU A 112 -10.28 6.60 21.91
N LYS A 113 -9.09 6.15 22.34
CA LYS A 113 -8.68 6.21 23.76
C LYS A 113 -8.69 7.64 24.28
N LYS A 114 -8.23 8.61 23.47
CA LYS A 114 -8.28 10.04 23.82
C LYS A 114 -9.73 10.54 23.92
N ARG A 115 -10.57 10.20 22.94
CA ARG A 115 -12.01 10.52 22.94
C ARG A 115 -12.69 10.00 24.21
N ARG A 116 -12.51 8.72 24.53
CA ARG A 116 -13.08 8.08 25.73
C ARG A 116 -12.66 8.78 27.02
N ARG A 117 -11.37 9.16 27.14
CA ARG A 117 -10.87 9.89 28.32
C ARG A 117 -11.46 11.30 28.44
N LYS A 118 -11.69 11.99 27.33
CA LYS A 118 -12.29 13.34 27.31
C LYS A 118 -13.73 13.30 27.85
N TYR A 119 -14.54 12.39 27.34
CA TYR A 119 -15.97 12.31 27.71
C TYR A 119 -16.25 11.51 28.99
N LYS A 120 -15.30 10.74 29.53
CA LYS A 120 -15.43 10.10 30.86
C LYS A 120 -15.36 11.11 32.02
N LYS A 121 -14.75 12.28 31.80
CA LYS A 121 -14.52 13.31 32.82
C LYS A 121 -15.61 14.39 32.86
N LEU A 122 -16.56 14.34 31.93
CA LEU A 122 -17.78 15.15 31.92
C LEU A 122 -18.87 14.37 32.64
#